data_AF-A0A7V7KXS4-F1
#
_entry.id   AF-A0A7V7KXS4-F1
#
_cell.length_a   1.000
_cell.length_b   1.000
_cell.length_c   1.000
_cell.angle_alpha   90.00
_cell.angle_beta   90.00
_cell.angle_gamma   90.00
#
_symmetry.space_group_name_H-M   'P 1'
#
loop_
_entity.id
_entity.type
_entity.pdbx_description
1 polymer ?
#
loop_
_entity_poly.entity_id
_entity_poly.type
_entity_poly.pdbx_seq_one_letter_code
_entity_poly.pdbx_strand_id
1 'polypeptide(L)'
;MMNNSKTRILCIEDDAGLARLLERRLKRHGYELEWAADGIAGLERMAQASFDVVAIDYEMPGLDGLTVLERMKSLNGAPPAIMISGAGDMDTAIAALKAGAADYVVKTVDGNYIDLLPRTIERILETERLQALTYAAQLALEEKTKLLSLTLSSISQGLTVFNNDLHLVTWNELWLSLLDVPRDFAQVGAPLDSFEQLHAHLGDGCEEARMVQSIRKVRDNGPQVGEYRLHTGITLEVRSSPMPDGGVVTVYTDITDRKLAEEDQRVAAAVFQTTAEPMLITDAKVLTERCNPAFETLLGYSEEELVGRNPGFLASDNHDPAFFKELWRCLHADGHWRGTIWNCHKDGRLLAQQVTISAIDNGRKQIGHYVAVYSDVTEQVRREMEVRHQAHHDALTGLPNRSLLMDRIDQAAEAAKRDQKGFALLFLDLDGFKPINDDFGHHAGDRLLKEIARRLVARCRDSDTVARYGGDEFVILLRNADDMSAVSAVAESLIEQIGSPVTIDDVLHKVGASIGIALYPQHGNSTSTLLKNADEAMYQAKAAGRSRHKIYTALA
;
A
#
# COMPACT_ATOMS: atom_id res chain seq x y z
N MET A 1 -60.65 11.09 -8.79
CA MET A 1 -62.05 10.80 -8.46
C MET A 1 -62.61 12.03 -7.77
N MET A 2 -63.44 12.83 -8.46
CA MET A 2 -64.13 13.96 -7.82
C MET A 2 -65.13 13.38 -6.81
N ASN A 3 -64.90 13.63 -5.53
CA ASN A 3 -65.82 13.23 -4.47
C ASN A 3 -67.14 13.96 -4.72
N ASN A 4 -68.19 13.22 -5.06
CA ASN A 4 -69.51 13.74 -5.42
C ASN A 4 -70.31 14.14 -4.16
N SER A 5 -69.63 14.77 -3.19
CA SER A 5 -70.27 15.32 -2.00
C SER A 5 -70.96 16.61 -2.40
N LYS A 6 -72.30 16.63 -2.31
CA LYS A 6 -73.07 17.86 -2.47
C LYS A 6 -72.64 18.84 -1.39
N THR A 7 -72.40 20.09 -1.78
CA THR A 7 -72.08 21.16 -0.83
C THR A 7 -73.24 21.34 0.14
N ARG A 8 -72.95 21.25 1.44
CA ARG A 8 -73.92 21.34 2.53
C ARG A 8 -73.94 22.75 3.10
N ILE A 9 -75.13 23.33 3.17
CA ILE A 9 -75.36 24.69 3.66
C ILE A 9 -76.26 24.59 4.88
N LEU A 10 -75.88 25.22 5.98
CA LEU A 10 -76.77 25.41 7.12
C LEU A 10 -77.47 26.78 6.97
N CYS A 11 -78.79 26.81 7.00
CA CYS A 11 -79.58 28.03 7.05
C CYS A 11 -80.19 28.18 8.45
N ILE A 12 -79.87 29.27 9.15
CA ILE A 12 -80.43 29.62 10.45
C ILE A 12 -81.43 30.75 10.21
N GLU A 13 -82.72 30.44 10.31
CA GLU A 13 -83.83 31.31 9.93
C GLU A 13 -85.05 30.93 10.78
N ASP A 14 -85.75 31.91 11.35
CA ASP A 14 -86.91 31.65 12.22
C ASP A 14 -88.20 31.39 11.41
N ASP A 15 -88.29 31.93 10.19
CA ASP A 15 -89.39 31.66 9.26
C ASP A 15 -89.23 30.32 8.51
N ALA A 16 -89.99 29.31 8.95
CA ALA A 16 -90.04 27.99 8.32
C ALA A 16 -90.56 28.00 6.87
N GLY A 17 -91.41 28.96 6.50
CA GLY A 17 -91.90 29.13 5.13
C GLY A 17 -90.79 29.64 4.21
N LEU A 18 -90.00 30.59 4.68
CA LEU A 18 -88.86 31.16 3.98
C LEU A 18 -87.73 30.16 3.82
N ALA A 19 -87.41 29.41 4.88
CA ALA A 19 -86.43 28.33 4.85
C ALA A 19 -86.76 27.26 3.79
N ARG A 20 -88.04 26.85 3.67
CA ARG A 20 -88.49 25.90 2.63
C ARG A 20 -88.33 26.45 1.21
N LEU A 21 -88.46 27.76 1.03
CA LEU A 21 -88.28 28.41 -0.26
C LEU A 21 -86.80 28.44 -0.66
N LEU A 22 -85.93 28.78 0.28
CA LEU A 22 -84.47 28.72 0.12
C LEU A 22 -84.00 27.29 -0.16
N GLU A 23 -84.52 26.29 0.55
CA GLU A 23 -84.21 24.87 0.32
C GLU A 23 -84.49 24.46 -1.14
N ARG A 24 -85.68 24.78 -1.66
CA ARG A 24 -86.07 24.47 -3.05
C ARG A 24 -85.21 25.20 -4.08
N ARG A 25 -84.71 26.40 -3.77
CA ARG A 25 -83.87 27.18 -4.67
C ARG A 25 -82.44 26.64 -4.69
N LEU A 26 -81.82 26.47 -3.52
CA LEU A 26 -80.46 25.96 -3.38
C LEU A 26 -80.33 24.51 -3.89
N LYS A 27 -81.36 23.67 -3.70
CA LYS A 27 -81.40 22.31 -4.25
C LYS A 27 -81.38 22.29 -5.78
N ARG A 28 -81.94 23.30 -6.46
CA ARG A 28 -81.86 23.44 -7.92
C ARG A 28 -80.45 23.82 -8.40
N HIS A 29 -79.65 24.45 -7.55
CA HIS A 29 -78.23 24.76 -7.80
C HIS A 29 -77.28 23.65 -7.35
N GLY A 30 -77.80 22.50 -6.92
CA GLY A 30 -76.99 21.33 -6.54
C GLY A 30 -76.53 21.32 -5.08
N TYR A 31 -76.97 22.29 -4.28
CA TYR A 31 -76.63 22.38 -2.86
C TYR A 31 -77.64 21.62 -1.97
N GLU A 32 -77.18 21.17 -0.81
CA GLU A 32 -78.00 20.54 0.21
C GLU A 32 -78.19 21.50 1.39
N LEU A 33 -79.42 21.93 1.64
CA LEU A 33 -79.74 22.87 2.72
C LEU A 33 -80.24 22.12 3.94
N GLU A 34 -79.68 22.44 5.10
CA GLU A 34 -80.17 22.03 6.41
C GLU A 34 -80.68 23.27 7.16
N TRP A 35 -81.89 23.22 7.73
CA TRP A 35 -82.55 24.41 8.31
C TRP A 35 -82.66 24.35 9.84
N ALA A 36 -82.12 25.35 10.54
CA ALA A 36 -82.30 25.56 11.98
C ALA A 36 -83.24 26.74 12.25
N ALA A 37 -84.15 26.57 13.21
CA ALA A 37 -85.22 27.53 13.51
C ALA A 37 -84.78 28.71 14.39
N ASP A 38 -83.60 28.62 15.02
CA ASP A 38 -83.04 29.67 15.87
C ASP A 38 -81.51 29.52 15.98
N GLY A 39 -80.84 30.55 16.50
CA GLY A 39 -79.39 30.58 16.64
C GLY A 39 -78.79 29.49 17.53
N ILE A 40 -79.53 28.96 18.53
CA ILE A 40 -79.04 27.90 19.41
C ILE A 40 -79.04 26.57 18.65
N ALA A 41 -80.16 26.24 18.00
CA ALA A 41 -80.29 25.06 17.16
C ALA A 41 -79.28 25.07 16.00
N GLY A 42 -78.97 26.25 15.45
CA GLY A 42 -77.94 26.41 14.44
C GLY A 42 -76.55 26.02 14.94
N LEU A 43 -76.12 26.57 16.09
CA LEU A 43 -74.83 26.24 16.70
C LEU A 43 -74.72 24.76 17.12
N GLU A 44 -75.79 24.17 17.64
CA GLU A 44 -75.83 22.73 17.99
C GLU A 44 -75.62 21.85 16.76
N ARG A 45 -76.22 22.20 15.62
CA ARG A 45 -76.04 21.45 14.37
C ARG A 45 -74.65 21.60 13.80
N MET A 46 -74.04 22.77 13.89
CA MET A 46 -72.64 22.96 13.51
C MET A 46 -71.67 22.14 14.37
N ALA A 47 -72.02 21.87 15.62
CA ALA A 47 -71.24 20.99 16.49
C ALA A 47 -71.42 19.50 16.13
N GLN A 48 -72.56 19.12 15.55
CA GLN A 48 -72.89 17.73 15.19
C GLN A 48 -72.49 17.36 13.76
N ALA A 49 -72.38 18.33 12.86
CA ALA A 49 -72.13 18.10 11.44
C ALA A 49 -71.30 19.22 10.80
N SER A 50 -70.52 18.88 9.79
CA SER A 50 -69.77 19.84 8.98
C SER A 50 -70.63 20.42 7.85
N PHE A 51 -70.56 21.73 7.68
CA PHE A 51 -71.17 22.48 6.58
C PHE A 51 -70.08 23.21 5.81
N ASP A 52 -70.31 23.47 4.53
CA ASP A 52 -69.37 24.22 3.68
C ASP A 52 -69.62 25.74 3.76
N VAL A 53 -70.86 26.16 4.01
CA VAL A 53 -71.27 27.56 4.21
C VAL A 53 -72.43 27.62 5.20
N VAL A 54 -72.51 28.68 5.99
CA VAL A 54 -73.64 28.93 6.90
C VAL A 54 -74.32 30.24 6.51
N ALA A 55 -75.62 30.21 6.23
CA ALA A 55 -76.44 31.39 6.03
C ALA A 55 -77.19 31.70 7.33
N ILE A 56 -77.04 32.89 7.88
CA ILE A 56 -77.56 33.28 9.20
C ILE A 56 -78.45 34.49 9.03
N ASP A 57 -79.70 34.40 9.44
CA ASP A 57 -80.56 35.57 9.52
C ASP A 57 -80.13 36.52 10.64
N TYR A 58 -80.19 37.82 10.38
CA TYR A 58 -79.72 38.84 11.29
C TYR A 58 -80.67 39.00 12.49
N GLU A 59 -81.98 39.06 12.23
CA GLU A 59 -83.02 39.24 13.25
C GLU A 59 -83.69 37.90 13.55
N MET A 60 -83.34 37.27 14.66
CA MET A 60 -83.99 36.04 15.12
C MET A 60 -84.38 36.15 16.61
N PRO A 61 -85.52 35.58 17.02
CA PRO A 61 -85.92 35.56 18.42
C PRO A 61 -84.94 34.77 19.29
N GLY A 62 -84.55 35.35 20.42
CA GLY A 62 -83.63 34.72 21.37
C GLY A 62 -82.18 35.10 21.12
N LEU A 63 -81.49 34.39 20.22
CA LEU A 63 -80.09 34.62 19.88
C LEU A 63 -80.00 35.24 18.48
N ASP A 64 -79.63 36.53 18.41
CA ASP A 64 -79.51 37.24 17.14
C ASP A 64 -78.34 36.71 16.28
N GLY A 65 -78.39 36.98 14.97
CA GLY A 65 -77.43 36.44 14.02
C GLY A 65 -76.00 36.92 14.25
N LEU A 66 -75.81 38.12 14.80
CA LEU A 66 -74.49 38.66 15.12
C LEU A 66 -73.85 37.89 16.29
N THR A 67 -74.63 37.57 17.32
CA THR A 67 -74.17 36.76 18.45
C THR A 67 -73.85 35.32 18.03
N VAL A 68 -74.61 34.76 17.07
CA VAL A 68 -74.28 33.46 16.46
C VAL A 68 -72.92 33.51 15.76
N LEU A 69 -72.69 34.53 14.94
CA LEU A 69 -71.43 34.73 14.22
C LEU A 69 -70.22 34.93 15.15
N GLU A 70 -70.38 35.68 16.24
CA GLU A 70 -69.34 35.83 17.28
C GLU A 70 -69.01 34.51 17.97
N ARG A 71 -70.02 33.67 18.25
CA ARG A 71 -69.79 32.33 18.79
C ARG A 71 -69.10 31.41 17.78
N MET A 72 -69.42 31.54 16.49
CA MET A 72 -68.74 30.79 15.43
C MET A 72 -67.24 31.11 15.33
N LYS A 73 -66.83 32.36 15.53
CA LYS A 73 -65.40 32.73 15.57
C LYS A 73 -64.60 31.97 16.63
N SER A 74 -65.25 31.56 17.72
CA SER A 74 -64.62 30.81 18.80
C SER A 74 -64.52 29.30 18.48
N LEU A 75 -65.14 28.84 17.40
CA LEU A 75 -65.06 27.46 16.92
C LEU A 75 -63.87 27.33 15.95
N ASN A 76 -62.98 26.38 16.23
CA ASN A 76 -61.85 26.09 15.35
C ASN A 76 -62.34 25.40 14.07
N GLY A 77 -62.05 25.97 12.89
CA GLY A 77 -62.51 25.43 11.60
C GLY A 77 -63.98 25.72 11.28
N ALA A 78 -64.56 26.80 11.81
CA ALA A 78 -65.91 27.22 11.46
C ALA A 78 -66.05 27.51 9.94
N PRO A 79 -67.13 27.04 9.30
CA PRO A 79 -67.40 27.37 7.90
C PRO A 79 -67.65 28.88 7.70
N PRO A 80 -67.38 29.40 6.50
CA PRO A 80 -67.67 30.79 6.17
C PRO A 80 -69.16 31.09 6.32
N ALA A 81 -69.47 32.23 6.97
CA ALA A 81 -70.83 32.66 7.25
C ALA A 81 -71.29 33.77 6.30
N ILE A 82 -72.52 33.66 5.81
CA ILE A 82 -73.25 34.69 5.06
C ILE A 82 -74.32 35.25 5.98
N MET A 83 -74.28 36.55 6.24
CA MET A 83 -75.34 37.22 6.98
C MET A 83 -76.47 37.63 6.06
N ILE A 84 -77.71 37.29 6.41
CA ILE A 84 -78.92 37.69 5.71
C ILE A 84 -79.64 38.72 6.58
N SER A 85 -79.95 39.93 6.10
CA SER A 85 -80.57 40.98 6.94
C SER A 85 -81.80 41.62 6.29
N GLY A 86 -82.84 41.88 7.09
CA GLY A 86 -83.95 42.77 6.73
C GLY A 86 -83.54 44.24 6.79
N ALA A 87 -84.11 45.07 5.91
CA ALA A 87 -83.80 46.50 5.70
C ALA A 87 -82.32 46.78 5.33
N GLY A 88 -82.09 47.32 4.13
CA GLY A 88 -80.75 47.56 3.55
C GLY A 88 -79.96 48.71 4.18
N ASP A 89 -79.81 48.73 5.51
CA ASP A 89 -78.95 49.67 6.22
C ASP A 89 -77.47 49.27 6.09
N MET A 90 -76.63 50.25 5.73
CA MET A 90 -75.19 50.07 5.53
C MET A 90 -74.47 49.74 6.85
N ASP A 91 -74.99 50.23 7.98
CA ASP A 91 -74.39 50.00 9.30
C ASP A 91 -74.46 48.52 9.71
N THR A 92 -75.56 47.84 9.37
CA THR A 92 -75.76 46.41 9.64
C THR A 92 -74.78 45.53 8.83
N ALA A 93 -74.56 45.86 7.56
CA ALA A 93 -73.59 45.15 6.73
C ALA A 93 -72.14 45.32 7.22
N ILE A 94 -71.79 46.52 7.69
CA ILE A 94 -70.47 46.79 8.28
C ILE A 94 -70.28 46.03 9.59
N ALA A 95 -71.31 45.97 10.44
CA ALA A 95 -71.27 45.21 11.68
C ALA A 95 -71.06 43.71 11.41
N ALA A 96 -71.78 43.13 10.45
CA ALA A 96 -71.64 41.74 10.02
C ALA A 96 -70.22 41.40 9.54
N LEU A 97 -69.64 42.22 8.65
CA LEU A 97 -68.29 41.99 8.14
C LEU A 97 -67.22 42.14 9.24
N LYS A 98 -67.34 43.13 10.14
CA LYS A 98 -66.44 43.28 11.31
C LYS A 98 -66.57 42.09 12.27
N ALA A 99 -67.78 41.58 12.45
CA ALA A 99 -68.05 40.37 13.22
C ALA A 99 -67.58 39.09 12.52
N GLY A 100 -67.05 39.17 11.30
CA GLY A 100 -66.35 38.10 10.58
C GLY A 100 -67.20 37.28 9.62
N ALA A 101 -68.31 37.85 9.15
CA ALA A 101 -69.05 37.26 8.04
C ALA A 101 -68.17 37.28 6.78
N ALA A 102 -68.20 36.19 6.02
CA ALA A 102 -67.53 36.09 4.73
C ALA A 102 -68.22 36.96 3.67
N ASP A 103 -69.55 37.12 3.78
CA ASP A 103 -70.32 38.05 2.96
C ASP A 103 -71.67 38.40 3.63
N TYR A 104 -72.42 39.32 3.02
CA TYR A 104 -73.79 39.64 3.45
C TYR A 104 -74.76 39.69 2.26
N VAL A 105 -76.04 39.42 2.51
CA VAL A 105 -77.13 39.49 1.53
C VAL A 105 -78.33 40.22 2.15
N VAL A 106 -78.88 41.21 1.44
CA VAL A 106 -80.01 42.02 1.93
C VAL A 106 -81.36 41.41 1.51
N LYS A 107 -82.28 41.17 2.46
CA LYS A 107 -83.67 40.78 2.22
C LYS A 107 -84.44 41.99 1.64
N THR A 108 -84.76 41.97 0.35
CA THR A 108 -85.66 42.98 -0.26
C THR A 108 -87.12 42.51 -0.20
N VAL A 109 -88.06 43.46 -0.14
CA VAL A 109 -89.51 43.20 -0.04
C VAL A 109 -90.04 42.37 -1.22
N ASP A 110 -89.35 42.41 -2.36
CA ASP A 110 -89.68 41.64 -3.58
C ASP A 110 -89.11 40.21 -3.60
N GLY A 111 -88.42 39.76 -2.53
CA GLY A 111 -87.85 38.41 -2.44
C GLY A 111 -86.58 38.17 -3.27
N ASN A 112 -85.90 39.23 -3.72
CA ASN A 112 -84.77 39.17 -4.66
C ASN A 112 -83.51 38.46 -4.07
N TYR A 113 -83.41 38.38 -2.74
CA TYR A 113 -82.26 37.78 -2.07
C TYR A 113 -82.18 36.25 -2.23
N ILE A 114 -83.31 35.58 -2.47
CA ILE A 114 -83.40 34.15 -2.76
C ILE A 114 -82.62 33.81 -4.05
N ASP A 115 -82.50 34.77 -4.97
CA ASP A 115 -81.73 34.64 -6.20
C ASP A 115 -80.26 35.06 -6.07
N LEU A 116 -79.93 35.88 -5.07
CA LEU A 116 -78.57 36.34 -4.81
C LEU A 116 -77.77 35.34 -3.97
N LEU A 117 -78.41 34.67 -3.01
CA LEU A 117 -77.73 33.76 -2.08
C LEU A 117 -76.92 32.65 -2.78
N PRO A 118 -77.42 31.95 -3.83
CA PRO A 118 -76.63 30.94 -4.55
C PRO A 118 -75.33 31.51 -5.16
N ARG A 119 -75.38 32.74 -5.70
CA ARG A 119 -74.21 33.41 -6.30
C ARG A 119 -73.19 33.78 -5.23
N THR A 120 -73.66 34.25 -4.07
CA THR A 120 -72.78 34.56 -2.94
C THR A 120 -72.10 33.32 -2.40
N ILE A 121 -72.83 32.21 -2.25
CA ILE A 121 -72.28 30.90 -1.86
C ILE A 121 -71.19 30.45 -2.84
N GLU A 122 -71.49 30.50 -4.15
CA GLU A 122 -70.52 30.14 -5.20
C GLU A 122 -69.24 30.98 -5.11
N ARG A 123 -69.38 32.29 -4.93
CA ARG A 123 -68.24 33.22 -4.79
C ARG A 123 -67.37 32.91 -3.58
N ILE A 124 -67.97 32.61 -2.43
CA ILE A 124 -67.25 32.27 -1.19
C ILE A 124 -66.49 30.96 -1.38
N LEU A 125 -67.17 29.92 -1.88
CA LEU A 125 -66.56 28.61 -2.11
C LEU A 125 -65.41 28.66 -3.10
N GLU A 126 -65.54 29.45 -4.18
CA GLU A 126 -64.45 29.64 -5.14
C GLU A 126 -63.26 30.36 -4.53
N THR A 127 -63.50 31.35 -3.66
CA THR A 127 -62.43 32.08 -2.96
C THR A 127 -61.65 31.15 -2.03
N GLU A 128 -62.35 30.36 -1.20
CA GLU A 128 -61.74 29.35 -0.32
C GLU A 128 -60.94 28.31 -1.12
N ARG A 129 -61.49 27.83 -2.24
CA ARG A 129 -60.83 26.87 -3.12
C ARG A 129 -59.54 27.42 -3.71
N LEU A 130 -59.56 28.66 -4.21
CA LEU A 130 -58.38 29.31 -4.77
C LEU A 130 -57.29 29.49 -3.71
N GLN A 131 -57.64 29.95 -2.50
CA GLN A 131 -56.69 30.08 -1.39
C GLN A 131 -56.06 28.73 -1.00
N ALA A 132 -56.86 27.67 -0.90
CA ALA A 132 -56.37 26.33 -0.61
C ALA A 132 -55.39 25.82 -1.69
N LEU A 133 -55.70 26.05 -2.98
CA LEU A 133 -54.81 25.68 -4.09
C LEU A 133 -53.50 26.47 -4.06
N THR A 134 -53.54 27.77 -3.81
CA THR A 134 -52.33 28.60 -3.70
C THR A 134 -51.45 28.13 -2.54
N TYR A 135 -52.04 27.87 -1.38
CA TYR A 135 -51.32 27.38 -0.21
C TYR A 135 -50.66 26.02 -0.48
N ALA A 136 -51.39 25.07 -1.08
CA ALA A 136 -50.85 23.77 -1.46
C ALA A 136 -49.70 23.87 -2.48
N ALA A 137 -49.83 24.75 -3.47
CA ALA A 137 -48.78 25.00 -4.46
C ALA A 137 -47.52 25.59 -3.83
N GLN A 138 -47.68 26.49 -2.84
CA GLN A 138 -46.57 27.10 -2.13
C GLN A 138 -45.81 26.07 -1.27
N LEU A 139 -46.52 25.22 -0.54
CA LEU A 139 -45.92 24.12 0.23
C LEU A 139 -45.15 23.15 -0.68
N ALA A 140 -45.74 22.76 -1.82
CA ALA A 140 -45.07 21.88 -2.78
C ALA A 140 -43.79 22.51 -3.37
N LEU A 141 -43.80 23.83 -3.61
CA LEU A 141 -42.63 24.56 -4.07
C LEU A 141 -41.54 24.63 -3.00
N GLU A 142 -41.89 24.86 -1.75
CA GLU A 142 -40.96 24.85 -0.62
C GLU A 142 -40.32 23.46 -0.44
N GLU A 143 -41.11 22.39 -0.49
CA GLU A 143 -40.61 21.02 -0.39
C GLU A 143 -39.66 20.68 -1.54
N LYS A 144 -40.02 21.03 -2.78
CA LYS A 144 -39.18 20.81 -3.96
C LYS A 144 -37.87 21.60 -3.90
N THR A 145 -37.93 22.86 -3.46
CA THR A 145 -36.74 23.72 -3.29
C THR A 145 -35.80 23.14 -2.23
N LYS A 146 -36.35 22.69 -1.10
CA LYS A 146 -35.58 22.07 -0.02
C LYS A 146 -34.91 20.77 -0.48
N LEU A 147 -35.64 19.92 -1.20
CA LEU A 147 -35.09 18.67 -1.75
C LEU A 147 -33.94 18.94 -2.72
N LEU A 148 -34.08 19.91 -3.62
CA LEU A 148 -33.03 20.29 -4.56
C LEU A 148 -31.77 20.78 -3.84
N SER A 149 -31.92 21.65 -2.84
CA SER A 149 -30.81 22.15 -2.03
C SER A 149 -30.09 21.02 -1.28
N LEU A 150 -30.83 20.10 -0.65
CA LEU A 150 -30.25 18.94 0.03
C LEU A 150 -29.51 18.01 -0.96
N THR A 151 -30.05 17.82 -2.15
CA THR A 151 -29.43 17.00 -3.19
C THR A 151 -28.11 17.62 -3.64
N LEU A 152 -28.09 18.92 -3.95
CA LEU A 152 -26.88 19.62 -4.38
C LEU A 152 -25.79 19.65 -3.30
N SER A 153 -26.19 19.77 -2.02
CA SER A 153 -25.27 19.79 -0.89
C SER A 153 -24.69 18.42 -0.50
N SER A 154 -25.36 17.33 -0.86
CA SER A 154 -24.92 15.96 -0.53
C SER A 154 -24.07 15.31 -1.62
N ILE A 155 -23.99 15.91 -2.81
CA ILE A 155 -23.11 15.45 -3.89
C ILE A 155 -21.65 15.71 -3.50
N SER A 156 -20.85 14.63 -3.48
CA SER A 156 -19.40 14.66 -3.18
C SER A 156 -18.53 15.16 -4.34
N GLN A 157 -19.14 15.84 -5.31
CA GLN A 157 -18.48 16.42 -6.48
C GLN A 157 -18.88 17.89 -6.59
N GLY A 158 -17.95 18.73 -7.05
CA GLY A 158 -18.31 20.09 -7.44
C GLY A 158 -19.28 20.05 -8.62
N LEU A 159 -20.24 20.96 -8.67
CA LEU A 159 -21.18 21.07 -9.77
C LEU A 159 -21.42 22.53 -10.14
N THR A 160 -21.44 22.80 -11.43
CA THR A 160 -21.93 24.07 -12.01
C THR A 160 -22.89 23.79 -13.16
N VAL A 161 -23.83 24.69 -13.35
CA VAL A 161 -24.71 24.71 -14.51
C VAL A 161 -24.65 26.10 -15.12
N PHE A 162 -24.41 26.16 -16.42
CA PHE A 162 -24.46 27.37 -17.22
C PHE A 162 -25.64 27.29 -18.21
N ASN A 163 -26.27 28.42 -18.51
CA ASN A 163 -27.30 28.50 -19.54
C ASN A 163 -26.70 28.51 -20.96
N ASN A 164 -27.53 28.63 -21.99
CA ASN A 164 -27.10 28.65 -23.41
C ASN A 164 -26.17 29.82 -23.76
N ASP A 165 -26.24 30.92 -23.00
CA ASP A 165 -25.35 32.08 -23.15
C ASP A 165 -24.11 31.99 -22.24
N LEU A 166 -23.84 30.80 -21.66
CA LEU A 166 -22.74 30.53 -20.75
C LEU A 166 -22.74 31.41 -19.48
N HIS A 167 -23.92 31.77 -18.97
CA HIS A 167 -24.07 32.43 -17.67
C HIS A 167 -24.45 31.41 -16.59
N LEU A 168 -23.84 31.55 -15.41
CA LEU A 168 -23.99 30.64 -14.28
C LEU A 168 -25.45 30.62 -13.78
N VAL A 169 -26.07 29.44 -13.79
CA VAL A 169 -27.45 29.22 -13.33
C VAL A 169 -27.45 28.71 -11.89
N THR A 170 -26.60 27.74 -11.58
CA THR A 170 -26.50 27.16 -10.25
C THR A 170 -25.15 26.49 -10.04
N TRP A 171 -24.80 26.28 -8.77
CA TRP A 171 -23.57 25.64 -8.33
C TRP A 171 -23.75 25.07 -6.91
N ASN A 172 -22.83 24.21 -6.47
CA ASN A 172 -22.77 23.74 -5.08
C ASN A 172 -21.49 24.21 -4.35
N GLU A 173 -21.51 24.21 -3.01
CA GLU A 173 -20.39 24.72 -2.19
C GLU A 173 -19.06 24.03 -2.45
N LEU A 174 -19.10 22.75 -2.86
CA LEU A 174 -17.90 21.99 -3.16
C LEU A 174 -17.17 22.54 -4.39
N TRP A 175 -17.89 23.06 -5.40
CA TRP A 175 -17.26 23.73 -6.53
C TRP A 175 -16.44 24.97 -6.10
N LEU A 176 -16.99 25.82 -5.22
CA LEU A 176 -16.24 26.96 -4.69
C LEU A 176 -14.97 26.52 -3.96
N SER A 177 -15.09 25.48 -3.14
CA SER A 177 -13.99 24.97 -2.32
C SER A 177 -12.89 24.33 -3.17
N LEU A 178 -13.24 23.58 -4.23
CA LEU A 178 -12.28 22.89 -5.09
C LEU A 178 -11.47 23.85 -5.96
N LEU A 179 -12.09 24.94 -6.43
CA LEU A 179 -11.49 25.89 -7.37
C LEU A 179 -11.09 27.21 -6.72
N ASP A 180 -11.18 27.29 -5.39
CA ASP A 180 -10.90 28.50 -4.58
C ASP A 180 -11.58 29.76 -5.13
N VAL A 181 -12.83 29.60 -5.59
CA VAL A 181 -13.60 30.69 -6.21
C VAL A 181 -14.19 31.57 -5.12
N PRO A 182 -13.86 32.88 -5.05
CA PRO A 182 -14.49 33.76 -4.09
C PRO A 182 -15.99 33.85 -4.35
N ARG A 183 -16.80 33.78 -3.29
CA ARG A 183 -18.28 33.78 -3.40
C ARG A 183 -18.82 35.00 -4.17
N ASP A 184 -18.13 36.14 -4.10
CA ASP A 184 -18.51 37.36 -4.83
C ASP A 184 -18.48 37.19 -6.36
N PHE A 185 -17.67 36.25 -6.88
CA PHE A 185 -17.61 35.89 -8.30
C PHE A 185 -18.67 34.85 -8.69
N ALA A 186 -19.26 34.15 -7.73
CA ALA A 186 -20.22 33.05 -7.93
C ALA A 186 -21.69 33.51 -7.89
N GLN A 187 -21.98 34.67 -8.48
CA GLN A 187 -23.36 35.17 -8.57
C GLN A 187 -24.12 34.47 -9.70
N VAL A 188 -25.40 34.18 -9.47
CA VAL A 188 -26.29 33.70 -10.54
C VAL A 188 -26.34 34.77 -11.64
N GLY A 189 -26.09 34.35 -12.87
CA GLY A 189 -25.95 35.22 -14.02
C GLY A 189 -24.51 35.67 -14.30
N ALA A 190 -23.50 35.24 -13.55
CA ALA A 190 -22.10 35.54 -13.88
C ALA A 190 -21.69 34.83 -15.19
N PRO A 191 -21.08 35.54 -16.16
CA PRO A 191 -20.63 34.93 -17.41
C PRO A 191 -19.44 33.99 -17.16
N LEU A 192 -19.33 32.88 -17.90
CA LEU A 192 -18.21 31.94 -17.77
C LEU A 192 -16.84 32.63 -17.88
N ASP A 193 -16.75 33.69 -18.68
CA ASP A 193 -15.55 34.49 -18.93
C ASP A 193 -15.02 35.21 -17.67
N SER A 194 -15.87 35.50 -16.67
CA SER A 194 -15.41 36.11 -15.42
C SER A 194 -14.54 35.15 -14.60
N PHE A 195 -14.71 33.83 -14.76
CA PHE A 195 -13.90 32.82 -14.10
C PHE A 195 -12.54 32.62 -14.77
N GLU A 196 -12.42 32.91 -16.07
CA GLU A 196 -11.12 32.96 -16.75
C GLU A 196 -10.29 34.15 -16.23
N GLN A 197 -10.95 35.29 -15.97
CA GLN A 197 -10.30 36.47 -15.41
C GLN A 197 -9.79 36.27 -13.98
N LEU A 198 -10.50 35.48 -13.17
CA LEU A 198 -10.10 35.16 -11.79
C LEU A 198 -8.68 34.57 -11.74
N HIS A 199 -8.36 33.70 -12.70
CA HIS A 199 -7.08 32.99 -12.77
C HIS A 199 -6.11 33.57 -13.80
N ALA A 200 -6.41 34.74 -14.38
CA ALA A 200 -5.56 35.36 -15.40
C ALA A 200 -4.14 35.68 -14.89
N HIS A 201 -3.98 35.88 -13.58
CA HIS A 201 -2.67 36.12 -12.96
C HIS A 201 -1.75 34.88 -12.96
N LEU A 202 -2.26 33.67 -13.21
CA LEU A 202 -1.48 32.44 -13.28
C LEU A 202 -0.72 32.29 -14.61
N GLY A 203 -1.01 33.17 -15.59
CA GLY A 203 -0.38 33.20 -16.91
C GLY A 203 -1.20 32.47 -17.99
N ASP A 204 -1.01 32.89 -19.24
CA ASP A 204 -1.68 32.30 -20.40
C ASP A 204 -1.35 30.80 -20.54
N GLY A 205 -2.39 29.98 -20.66
CA GLY A 205 -2.25 28.53 -20.86
C GLY A 205 -2.17 27.70 -19.58
N CYS A 206 -2.43 28.28 -18.40
CA CYS A 206 -2.63 27.52 -17.16
C CYS A 206 -3.75 26.48 -17.30
N GLU A 207 -3.70 25.44 -16.46
CA GLU A 207 -4.65 24.32 -16.52
C GLU A 207 -6.10 24.78 -16.28
N GLU A 208 -6.30 25.79 -15.44
CA GLU A 208 -7.57 26.45 -15.14
C GLU A 208 -8.16 27.13 -16.38
N ALA A 209 -7.34 27.86 -17.15
CA ALA A 209 -7.78 28.47 -18.40
C ALA A 209 -8.16 27.40 -19.44
N ARG A 210 -7.37 26.31 -19.53
CA ARG A 210 -7.67 25.18 -20.42
C ARG A 210 -8.96 24.46 -20.03
N MET A 211 -9.28 24.39 -18.74
CA MET A 211 -10.54 23.86 -18.21
C MET A 211 -11.72 24.76 -18.59
N VAL A 212 -11.62 26.08 -18.43
CA VAL A 212 -12.69 27.00 -18.87
C VAL A 212 -12.93 26.89 -20.38
N GLN A 213 -11.86 26.77 -21.17
CA GLN A 213 -11.96 26.57 -22.62
C GLN A 213 -12.61 25.23 -22.99
N SER A 214 -12.47 24.17 -22.19
CA SER A 214 -13.12 22.89 -22.48
C SER A 214 -14.64 22.99 -22.29
N ILE A 215 -15.11 23.72 -21.28
CA ILE A 215 -16.54 24.01 -21.06
C ILE A 215 -17.14 24.73 -22.28
N ARG A 216 -16.45 25.74 -22.83
CA ARG A 216 -16.90 26.46 -24.05
C ARG A 216 -17.11 25.52 -25.24
N LYS A 217 -16.23 24.54 -25.39
CA LYS A 217 -16.25 23.59 -26.52
C LYS A 217 -17.38 22.57 -26.43
N VAL A 218 -18.06 22.43 -25.28
CA VAL A 218 -19.11 21.41 -25.10
C VAL A 218 -20.26 21.58 -26.07
N ARG A 219 -20.63 22.84 -26.36
CA ARG A 219 -21.73 23.14 -27.28
C ARG A 219 -21.43 22.67 -28.71
N ASP A 220 -20.20 22.87 -29.16
CA ASP A 220 -19.81 22.63 -30.56
C ASP A 220 -19.26 21.20 -30.76
N ASN A 221 -18.62 20.63 -29.74
CA ASN A 221 -17.91 19.35 -29.80
C ASN A 221 -18.57 18.22 -28.99
N GLY A 222 -19.70 18.49 -28.33
CA GLY A 222 -20.37 17.52 -27.44
C GLY A 222 -19.64 17.33 -26.10
N PRO A 223 -19.97 16.26 -25.35
CA PRO A 223 -19.43 16.03 -24.00
C PRO A 223 -17.90 16.08 -23.95
N GLN A 224 -17.35 16.79 -22.97
CA GLN A 224 -15.91 16.92 -22.74
C GLN A 224 -15.52 16.29 -21.40
N VAL A 225 -14.36 15.61 -21.38
CA VAL A 225 -13.72 15.11 -20.16
C VAL A 225 -12.26 15.52 -20.20
N GLY A 226 -11.76 16.07 -19.10
CA GLY A 226 -10.35 16.43 -18.95
C GLY A 226 -9.90 16.30 -17.51
N GLU A 227 -8.61 16.00 -17.33
CA GLU A 227 -7.95 16.04 -16.03
C GLU A 227 -7.11 17.32 -15.97
N TYR A 228 -7.22 18.06 -14.87
CA TYR A 228 -6.56 19.36 -14.68
C TYR A 228 -5.94 19.43 -13.29
N ARG A 229 -4.64 19.69 -13.21
CA ARG A 229 -3.90 19.95 -11.98
C ARG A 229 -3.88 21.45 -11.72
N LEU A 230 -4.65 21.86 -10.73
CA LEU A 230 -4.79 23.24 -10.31
C LEU A 230 -3.50 23.77 -9.65
N HIS A 231 -3.34 25.08 -9.62
CA HIS A 231 -2.25 25.77 -8.93
C HIS A 231 -2.22 25.50 -7.43
N THR A 232 -3.36 25.13 -6.84
CA THR A 232 -3.49 24.72 -5.43
C THR A 232 -2.87 23.34 -5.16
N GLY A 233 -2.52 22.59 -6.21
CA GLY A 233 -1.99 21.22 -6.13
C GLY A 233 -3.05 20.13 -6.27
N ILE A 234 -4.34 20.48 -6.22
CA ILE A 234 -5.47 19.57 -6.42
C ILE A 234 -5.52 19.14 -7.88
N THR A 235 -5.82 17.87 -8.15
CA THR A 235 -6.08 17.36 -9.49
C THR A 235 -7.56 17.05 -9.65
N LEU A 236 -8.22 17.71 -10.59
CA LEU A 236 -9.64 17.55 -10.88
C LEU A 236 -9.87 16.77 -12.17
N GLU A 237 -10.76 15.78 -12.13
CA GLU A 237 -11.45 15.29 -13.32
C GLU A 237 -12.68 16.15 -13.55
N VAL A 238 -12.73 16.81 -14.69
CA VAL A 238 -13.81 17.74 -15.07
C VAL A 238 -14.58 17.14 -16.23
N ARG A 239 -15.86 16.90 -16.00
CA ARG A 239 -16.78 16.34 -17.00
C ARG A 239 -17.88 17.34 -17.30
N SER A 240 -17.94 17.76 -18.54
CA SER A 240 -18.90 18.77 -19.01
C SER A 240 -19.83 18.15 -20.05
N SER A 241 -21.14 18.29 -19.87
CA SER A 241 -22.16 17.75 -20.77
C SER A 241 -23.16 18.82 -21.20
N PRO A 242 -23.63 18.82 -22.45
CA PRO A 242 -24.68 19.72 -22.89
C PRO A 242 -26.02 19.32 -22.27
N MET A 243 -26.86 20.31 -21.98
CA MET A 243 -28.23 20.13 -21.50
C MET A 243 -29.25 20.32 -22.64
N PRO A 244 -30.47 19.76 -22.54
CA PRO A 244 -31.50 19.88 -23.59
C PRO A 244 -31.91 21.31 -23.93
N ASP A 245 -31.74 22.26 -23.01
CA ASP A 245 -32.05 23.68 -23.17
C ASP A 245 -30.88 24.50 -23.78
N GLY A 246 -29.81 23.83 -24.20
CA GLY A 246 -28.60 24.46 -24.75
C GLY A 246 -27.58 24.88 -23.68
N GLY A 247 -27.90 24.71 -22.40
CA GLY A 247 -26.95 24.95 -21.31
C GLY A 247 -25.87 23.87 -21.21
N VAL A 248 -24.97 24.04 -20.24
CA VAL A 248 -23.87 23.10 -19.95
C VAL A 248 -23.85 22.78 -18.47
N VAL A 249 -23.85 21.50 -18.12
CA VAL A 249 -23.60 21.02 -16.76
C VAL A 249 -22.16 20.53 -16.66
N THR A 250 -21.44 20.99 -15.65
CA THR A 250 -20.05 20.58 -15.39
C THR A 250 -19.95 19.98 -14.00
N VAL A 251 -19.33 18.81 -13.92
CA VAL A 251 -19.07 18.07 -12.69
C VAL A 251 -17.56 18.02 -12.47
N TYR A 252 -17.12 18.28 -11.24
CA TYR A 252 -15.72 18.36 -10.82
C TYR A 252 -15.47 17.30 -9.75
N THR A 253 -14.58 16.35 -10.03
CA THR A 253 -14.20 15.28 -9.10
C THR A 253 -12.76 15.47 -8.67
N ASP A 254 -12.50 15.57 -7.37
CA ASP A 254 -11.13 15.51 -6.86
C ASP A 254 -10.59 14.08 -7.03
N ILE A 255 -9.51 13.97 -7.79
CA ILE A 255 -8.81 12.72 -8.08
C ILE A 255 -7.35 12.77 -7.59
N THR A 256 -7.01 13.72 -6.72
CA THR A 256 -5.65 13.97 -6.23
C THR A 256 -5.06 12.72 -5.59
N ASP A 257 -5.74 12.14 -4.61
CA ASP A 257 -5.27 10.93 -3.90
C ASP A 257 -5.10 9.75 -4.85
N ARG A 258 -6.03 9.59 -5.81
CA ARG A 258 -5.95 8.55 -6.84
C ARG A 258 -4.71 8.75 -7.71
N LYS A 259 -4.43 9.97 -8.14
CA LYS A 259 -3.27 10.29 -8.99
C LYS A 259 -1.94 10.16 -8.25
N LEU A 260 -1.90 10.55 -6.98
CA LEU A 260 -0.72 10.34 -6.14
C LEU A 260 -0.44 8.86 -5.95
N ALA A 261 -1.47 8.05 -5.67
CA ALA A 261 -1.31 6.59 -5.56
C ALA A 261 -0.87 5.93 -6.88
N GLU A 262 -1.43 6.35 -8.02
CA GLU A 262 -1.02 5.89 -9.35
C GLU A 262 0.47 6.25 -9.63
N GLU A 263 0.90 7.46 -9.27
CA GLU A 263 2.28 7.91 -9.45
C GLU A 263 3.25 7.19 -8.50
N ASP A 264 2.90 7.03 -7.22
CA ASP A 264 3.70 6.28 -6.25
C ASP A 264 3.90 4.83 -6.70
N GLN A 265 2.83 4.20 -7.21
CA GLN A 265 2.92 2.86 -7.78
C GLN A 265 3.83 2.81 -9.00
N ARG A 266 3.76 3.82 -9.88
CA ARG A 266 4.61 3.94 -11.07
C ARG A 266 6.07 4.13 -10.70
N VAL A 267 6.36 5.00 -9.74
CA VAL A 267 7.71 5.25 -9.22
C VAL A 267 8.27 4.00 -8.56
N ALA A 268 7.51 3.33 -7.69
CA ALA A 268 7.93 2.09 -7.04
C ALA A 268 8.23 0.97 -8.08
N ALA A 269 7.38 0.82 -9.10
CA ALA A 269 7.61 -0.13 -10.19
C ALA A 269 8.87 0.23 -11.01
N ALA A 270 9.10 1.52 -11.26
CA ALA A 270 10.30 1.99 -11.95
C ALA A 270 11.56 1.73 -11.12
N VAL A 271 11.54 2.00 -9.81
CA VAL A 271 12.65 1.68 -8.90
C VAL A 271 12.97 0.20 -8.97
N PHE A 272 11.97 -0.68 -8.84
CA PHE A 272 12.19 -2.13 -8.92
C PHE A 272 12.83 -2.55 -10.26
N GLN A 273 12.33 -2.03 -11.38
CA GLN A 273 12.80 -2.38 -12.73
C GLN A 273 14.18 -1.80 -13.10
N THR A 274 14.54 -0.64 -12.54
CA THR A 274 15.78 0.09 -12.92
C THR A 274 16.91 -0.07 -11.91
N THR A 275 16.63 -0.60 -10.71
CA THR A 275 17.66 -0.83 -9.68
C THR A 275 18.70 -1.84 -10.15
N ALA A 276 19.98 -1.47 -10.02
CA ALA A 276 21.10 -2.31 -10.40
C ALA A 276 21.36 -3.48 -9.43
N GLU A 277 20.80 -3.42 -8.21
CA GLU A 277 20.84 -4.53 -7.26
C GLU A 277 19.83 -5.61 -7.67
N PRO A 278 20.26 -6.88 -7.80
CA PRO A 278 19.38 -8.01 -8.01
C PRO A 278 18.32 -8.17 -6.91
N MET A 279 17.05 -8.22 -7.30
CA MET A 279 15.91 -8.34 -6.38
C MET A 279 14.95 -9.46 -6.82
N LEU A 280 14.45 -10.19 -5.82
CA LEU A 280 13.41 -11.22 -5.96
C LEU A 280 12.30 -10.95 -4.94
N ILE A 281 11.05 -11.03 -5.37
CA ILE A 281 9.86 -10.89 -4.52
C ILE A 281 9.10 -12.22 -4.56
N THR A 282 8.72 -12.73 -3.40
CA THR A 282 7.90 -13.93 -3.26
C THR A 282 6.62 -13.64 -2.48
N ASP A 283 5.62 -14.50 -2.66
CA ASP A 283 4.43 -14.53 -1.79
C ASP A 283 4.77 -15.07 -0.38
N ALA A 284 3.76 -15.11 0.49
CA ALA A 284 3.86 -15.67 1.85
C ALA A 284 4.23 -17.17 1.90
N LYS A 285 4.04 -17.92 0.80
CA LYS A 285 4.41 -19.34 0.64
C LYS A 285 5.77 -19.51 -0.04
N VAL A 286 6.50 -18.41 -0.24
CA VAL A 286 7.84 -18.39 -0.85
C VAL A 286 7.82 -18.83 -2.31
N LEU A 287 6.70 -18.62 -3.00
CA LEU A 287 6.62 -18.75 -4.46
C LEU A 287 6.98 -17.41 -5.07
N THR A 288 7.92 -17.41 -6.02
CA THR A 288 8.34 -16.19 -6.70
C THR A 288 7.15 -15.53 -7.38
N GLU A 289 6.93 -14.25 -7.10
CA GLU A 289 5.96 -13.43 -7.81
C GLU A 289 6.65 -12.64 -8.90
N ARG A 290 7.83 -12.06 -8.61
CA ARG A 290 8.55 -11.16 -9.51
C ARG A 290 10.06 -11.15 -9.25
N CYS A 291 10.84 -10.84 -10.28
CA CYS A 291 12.25 -10.45 -10.13
C CYS A 291 12.56 -9.25 -11.03
N ASN A 292 13.63 -8.52 -10.74
CA ASN A 292 14.06 -7.41 -11.59
C ASN A 292 15.13 -7.85 -12.63
N PRO A 293 15.41 -7.04 -13.68
CA PRO A 293 16.38 -7.40 -14.72
C PRO A 293 17.80 -7.66 -14.19
N ALA A 294 18.18 -7.02 -13.08
CA ALA A 294 19.47 -7.27 -12.42
C ALA A 294 19.55 -8.71 -11.88
N PHE A 295 18.46 -9.25 -11.33
CA PHE A 295 18.38 -10.64 -10.88
C PHE A 295 18.53 -11.63 -12.04
N GLU A 296 17.85 -11.36 -13.16
CA GLU A 296 17.98 -12.20 -14.36
C GLU A 296 19.42 -12.22 -14.86
N THR A 297 20.10 -11.07 -14.84
CA THR A 297 21.50 -10.95 -15.25
C THR A 297 22.44 -11.70 -14.30
N LEU A 298 22.15 -11.70 -12.99
CA LEU A 298 22.99 -12.36 -11.98
C LEU A 298 22.90 -13.90 -12.06
N LEU A 299 21.71 -14.46 -12.24
CA LEU A 299 21.45 -15.91 -12.14
C LEU A 299 21.09 -16.59 -13.48
N GLY A 300 20.78 -15.82 -14.52
CA GLY A 300 20.53 -16.30 -15.87
C GLY A 300 19.11 -16.80 -16.13
N TYR A 301 18.20 -16.69 -15.15
CA TYR A 301 16.80 -17.09 -15.27
C TYR A 301 15.91 -15.87 -15.52
N SER A 302 14.98 -15.95 -16.46
CA SER A 302 14.00 -14.87 -16.67
C SER A 302 12.90 -14.89 -15.59
N GLU A 303 12.21 -13.77 -15.40
CA GLU A 303 11.05 -13.65 -14.50
C GLU A 303 10.02 -14.75 -14.81
N GLU A 304 9.72 -14.98 -16.09
CA GLU A 304 8.77 -15.99 -16.56
C GLU A 304 9.13 -17.42 -16.14
N GLU A 305 10.44 -17.74 -16.06
CA GLU A 305 10.92 -19.06 -15.63
C GLU A 305 10.87 -19.25 -14.10
N LEU A 306 10.83 -18.14 -13.36
CA LEU A 306 10.89 -18.12 -11.90
C LEU A 306 9.51 -18.00 -11.26
N VAL A 307 8.60 -17.24 -11.88
CA VAL A 307 7.25 -16.99 -11.36
C VAL A 307 6.55 -18.31 -11.00
N GLY A 308 6.03 -18.37 -9.78
CA GLY A 308 5.36 -19.54 -9.21
C GLY A 308 6.30 -20.64 -8.68
N ARG A 309 7.62 -20.46 -8.74
CA ARG A 309 8.61 -21.44 -8.24
C ARG A 309 9.24 -20.97 -6.93
N ASN A 310 9.55 -21.93 -6.06
CA ASN A 310 10.28 -21.67 -4.83
C ASN A 310 11.78 -21.52 -5.13
N PRO A 311 12.44 -20.41 -4.74
CA PRO A 311 13.83 -20.13 -5.09
C PRO A 311 14.85 -21.11 -4.48
N GLY A 312 14.42 -22.03 -3.59
CA GLY A 312 15.27 -23.09 -3.06
C GLY A 312 15.90 -24.00 -4.12
N PHE A 313 15.37 -24.07 -5.35
CA PHE A 313 16.01 -24.82 -6.44
C PHE A 313 17.33 -24.19 -6.93
N LEU A 314 17.56 -22.90 -6.60
CA LEU A 314 18.80 -22.20 -6.93
C LEU A 314 19.95 -22.57 -5.99
N ALA A 315 19.64 -23.12 -4.80
CA ALA A 315 20.63 -23.43 -3.78
C ALA A 315 21.60 -24.53 -4.26
N SER A 316 22.88 -24.37 -3.94
CA SER A 316 23.88 -25.42 -4.11
C SER A 316 23.96 -26.36 -2.89
N ASP A 317 24.69 -27.46 -3.04
CA ASP A 317 24.92 -28.45 -1.97
C ASP A 317 25.92 -27.97 -0.88
N ASN A 318 26.35 -26.70 -0.91
CA ASN A 318 27.31 -26.15 0.06
C ASN A 318 26.70 -25.85 1.44
N HIS A 319 25.38 -25.89 1.58
CA HIS A 319 24.68 -25.57 2.82
C HIS A 319 23.90 -26.78 3.32
N ASP A 320 23.99 -27.04 4.62
CA ASP A 320 23.25 -28.12 5.25
C ASP A 320 21.77 -27.73 5.53
N PRO A 321 20.88 -28.69 5.80
CA PRO A 321 19.49 -28.36 6.16
C PRO A 321 19.36 -27.51 7.43
N ALA A 322 20.35 -27.54 8.34
CA ALA A 322 20.35 -26.75 9.56
C ALA A 322 20.48 -25.25 9.27
N PHE A 323 21.30 -24.88 8.28
CA PHE A 323 21.44 -23.51 7.81
C PHE A 323 20.10 -22.89 7.37
N PHE A 324 19.35 -23.59 6.51
CA PHE A 324 18.05 -23.08 6.04
C PHE A 324 17.01 -23.02 7.16
N LYS A 325 17.06 -23.95 8.12
CA LYS A 325 16.18 -23.90 9.30
C LYS A 325 16.43 -22.65 10.13
N GLU A 326 17.70 -22.27 10.32
CA GLU A 326 18.07 -21.06 11.05
C GLU A 326 17.67 -19.79 10.30
N LEU A 327 17.83 -19.76 8.97
CA LEU A 327 17.35 -18.68 8.12
C LEU A 327 15.85 -18.41 8.35
N TRP A 328 15.03 -19.46 8.27
CA TRP A 328 13.58 -19.33 8.47
C TRP A 328 13.23 -18.92 9.90
N ARG A 329 13.97 -19.41 10.90
CA ARG A 329 13.79 -19.00 12.29
C ARG A 329 13.99 -17.49 12.45
N CYS A 330 15.04 -16.93 11.88
CA CYS A 330 15.31 -15.48 11.92
C CYS A 330 14.24 -14.68 11.18
N LEU A 331 13.81 -15.13 9.99
CA LEU A 331 12.75 -14.44 9.25
C LEU A 331 11.43 -14.39 10.03
N HIS A 332 11.05 -15.47 10.71
CA HIS A 332 9.83 -15.51 11.50
C HIS A 332 9.92 -14.74 12.83
N ALA A 333 11.10 -14.69 13.45
CA ALA A 333 11.31 -14.02 14.73
C ALA A 333 11.57 -12.51 14.57
N ASP A 334 12.45 -12.15 13.65
CA ASP A 334 13.04 -10.81 13.53
C ASP A 334 12.57 -10.06 12.27
N GLY A 335 11.83 -10.73 11.37
CA GLY A 335 11.31 -10.15 10.13
C GLY A 335 12.37 -9.88 9.05
N HIS A 336 13.64 -10.19 9.32
CA HIS A 336 14.73 -10.02 8.38
C HIS A 336 15.82 -11.07 8.60
N TRP A 337 16.56 -11.39 7.55
CA TRP A 337 17.72 -12.27 7.60
C TRP A 337 18.80 -11.78 6.63
N ARG A 338 20.06 -11.94 7.01
CA ARG A 338 21.21 -11.61 6.16
C ARG A 338 22.27 -12.70 6.27
N GLY A 339 22.76 -13.17 5.13
CA GLY A 339 23.82 -14.17 5.09
C GLY A 339 24.33 -14.44 3.68
N THR A 340 25.37 -15.26 3.58
CA THR A 340 25.97 -15.65 2.29
C THR A 340 25.40 -17.00 1.87
N ILE A 341 24.75 -17.05 0.70
CA ILE A 341 24.19 -18.26 0.10
C ILE A 341 25.02 -18.60 -1.15
N TRP A 342 25.29 -19.89 -1.35
CA TRP A 342 25.88 -20.37 -2.60
C TRP A 342 24.75 -20.86 -3.49
N ASN A 343 24.60 -20.20 -4.64
CA ASN A 343 23.56 -20.54 -5.61
C ASN A 343 24.20 -20.94 -6.95
N CYS A 344 23.45 -21.72 -7.72
CA CYS A 344 23.80 -22.15 -9.06
C CYS A 344 23.20 -21.18 -10.08
N HIS A 345 24.05 -20.61 -10.92
CA HIS A 345 23.63 -19.95 -12.14
C HIS A 345 23.04 -20.97 -13.12
N LYS A 346 22.20 -20.52 -14.07
CA LYS A 346 21.54 -21.38 -15.07
C LYS A 346 22.49 -22.26 -15.90
N ASP A 347 23.73 -21.81 -16.09
CA ASP A 347 24.79 -22.56 -16.80
C ASP A 347 25.57 -23.55 -15.91
N GLY A 348 25.23 -23.65 -14.62
CA GLY A 348 25.88 -24.52 -13.64
C GLY A 348 27.01 -23.88 -12.84
N ARG A 349 27.36 -22.62 -13.08
CA ARG A 349 28.39 -21.91 -12.29
C ARG A 349 27.93 -21.66 -10.85
N LEU A 350 28.79 -21.95 -9.88
CA LEU A 350 28.58 -21.61 -8.47
C LEU A 350 28.91 -20.13 -8.20
N LEU A 351 27.94 -19.42 -7.60
CA LEU A 351 28.02 -18.03 -7.20
C LEU A 351 27.83 -17.89 -5.69
N ALA A 352 28.73 -17.15 -5.04
CA ALA A 352 28.55 -16.74 -3.66
C ALA A 352 27.77 -15.42 -3.65
N GLN A 353 26.60 -15.43 -3.02
CA GLN A 353 25.69 -14.31 -3.01
C GLN A 353 25.45 -13.87 -1.58
N GLN A 354 25.74 -12.61 -1.28
CA GLN A 354 25.28 -11.99 -0.05
C GLN A 354 23.81 -11.66 -0.23
N VAL A 355 22.93 -12.29 0.55
CA VAL A 355 21.49 -12.12 0.44
C VAL A 355 20.96 -11.46 1.70
N THR A 356 20.10 -10.46 1.53
CA THR A 356 19.28 -9.88 2.59
C THR A 356 17.82 -10.15 2.26
N ILE A 357 17.09 -10.81 3.15
CA ILE A 357 15.68 -11.16 2.98
C ILE A 357 14.88 -10.40 4.04
N SER A 358 13.83 -9.70 3.62
CA SER A 358 12.93 -8.93 4.48
C SER A 358 11.50 -9.40 4.29
N ALA A 359 10.79 -9.64 5.40
CA ALA A 359 9.36 -9.96 5.40
C ALA A 359 8.54 -8.66 5.37
N ILE A 360 7.53 -8.59 4.50
CA ILE A 360 6.62 -7.46 4.38
C ILE A 360 5.22 -7.89 4.81
N ASP A 361 4.64 -7.16 5.77
CA ASP A 361 3.30 -7.41 6.28
C ASP A 361 2.21 -6.93 5.32
N ASN A 362 1.11 -7.67 5.24
CA ASN A 362 -0.08 -7.34 4.46
C ASN A 362 -1.03 -6.31 5.13
N GLY A 363 -0.53 -5.53 6.09
CA GLY A 363 -1.33 -4.60 6.90
C GLY A 363 -2.18 -5.23 8.00
N ARG A 364 -2.23 -6.58 8.10
CA ARG A 364 -2.95 -7.31 9.17
C ARG A 364 -2.01 -8.04 10.15
N LYS A 365 -0.74 -7.62 10.25
CA LYS A 365 0.33 -8.31 11.02
C LYS A 365 0.54 -9.76 10.59
N GLN A 366 0.32 -10.05 9.31
CA GLN A 366 0.65 -11.32 8.68
C GLN A 366 1.60 -11.03 7.53
N ILE A 367 2.61 -11.88 7.36
CA ILE A 367 3.55 -11.76 6.25
C ILE A 367 2.77 -11.95 4.95
N GLY A 368 2.79 -10.92 4.11
CA GLY A 368 2.24 -10.96 2.76
C GLY A 368 3.28 -11.38 1.73
N HIS A 369 4.50 -10.83 1.83
CA HIS A 369 5.56 -11.04 0.85
C HIS A 369 6.93 -11.15 1.52
N TYR A 370 7.90 -11.74 0.81
CA TYR A 370 9.32 -11.62 1.13
C TYR A 370 10.04 -10.91 -0.01
N VAL A 371 10.93 -9.99 0.34
CA VAL A 371 11.81 -9.31 -0.62
C VAL A 371 13.25 -9.72 -0.32
N ALA A 372 13.90 -10.34 -1.30
CA ALA A 372 15.29 -10.74 -1.25
C ALA A 372 16.13 -9.85 -2.17
N VAL A 373 17.18 -9.25 -1.61
CA VAL A 373 18.17 -8.45 -2.35
C VAL A 373 19.49 -9.21 -2.33
N TYR A 374 20.14 -9.33 -3.49
CA TYR A 374 21.36 -10.11 -3.66
C TYR A 374 22.53 -9.20 -4.07
N SER A 375 23.73 -9.57 -3.64
CA SER A 375 24.98 -8.98 -4.10
C SER A 375 25.96 -10.10 -4.42
N ASP A 376 26.60 -10.05 -5.59
CA ASP A 376 27.62 -11.02 -5.98
C ASP A 376 28.92 -10.74 -5.21
N VAL A 377 29.27 -11.66 -4.31
CA VAL A 377 30.51 -11.62 -3.52
C VAL A 377 31.45 -12.76 -3.90
N THR A 378 31.22 -13.42 -5.04
CA THR A 378 31.97 -14.60 -5.49
C THR A 378 33.46 -14.32 -5.55
N GLU A 379 33.86 -13.20 -6.17
CA GLU A 379 35.27 -12.85 -6.29
C GLU A 379 35.90 -12.52 -4.93
N GLN A 380 35.17 -11.81 -4.06
CA GLN A 380 35.65 -11.47 -2.72
C GLN A 380 35.89 -12.73 -1.89
N VAL A 381 34.91 -13.63 -1.84
CA VAL A 381 35.01 -14.89 -1.08
C VAL A 381 36.14 -15.76 -1.64
N ARG A 382 36.31 -15.82 -2.97
CA ARG A 382 37.45 -16.53 -3.59
C ARG A 382 38.79 -15.92 -3.19
N ARG A 383 38.95 -14.60 -3.25
CA ARG A 383 40.18 -13.92 -2.82
C ARG A 383 40.47 -14.15 -1.34
N GLU A 384 39.45 -14.09 -0.47
CA GLU A 384 39.63 -14.39 0.96
C GLU A 384 40.10 -15.84 1.19
N MET A 385 39.51 -16.80 0.46
CA MET A 385 39.95 -18.20 0.51
C MET A 385 41.38 -18.37 -0.01
N GLU A 386 41.75 -17.69 -1.10
CA GLU A 386 43.11 -17.71 -1.65
C GLU A 386 44.12 -17.09 -0.68
N VAL A 387 43.82 -15.94 -0.09
CA VAL A 387 44.67 -15.29 0.93
C VAL A 387 44.83 -16.20 2.15
N ARG A 388 43.75 -16.83 2.62
CA ARG A 388 43.80 -17.79 3.73
C ARG A 388 44.65 -19.01 3.37
N HIS A 389 44.52 -19.53 2.15
CA HIS A 389 45.34 -20.65 1.67
C HIS A 389 46.83 -20.25 1.57
N GLN A 390 47.14 -19.08 1.00
CA GLN A 390 48.51 -18.55 0.90
C GLN A 390 49.13 -18.24 2.26
N ALA A 391 48.33 -17.81 3.24
CA ALA A 391 48.81 -17.55 4.60
C ALA A 391 49.25 -18.82 5.35
N HIS A 392 48.74 -20.00 4.96
CA HIS A 392 48.97 -21.27 5.66
C HIS A 392 49.67 -22.36 4.83
N HIS A 393 49.80 -22.19 3.51
CA HIS A 393 50.46 -23.14 2.61
C HIS A 393 51.60 -22.48 1.82
N ASP A 394 52.61 -23.29 1.46
CA ASP A 394 53.73 -22.89 0.61
C ASP A 394 53.29 -22.80 -0.85
N ALA A 395 53.56 -21.67 -1.50
CA ALA A 395 53.09 -21.37 -2.84
C ALA A 395 53.67 -22.29 -3.93
N LEU A 396 54.85 -22.89 -3.71
CA LEU A 396 55.50 -23.76 -4.70
C LEU A 396 55.01 -25.21 -4.61
N THR A 397 54.93 -25.74 -3.39
CA THR A 397 54.70 -27.17 -3.13
C THR A 397 53.26 -27.48 -2.72
N GLY A 398 52.48 -26.48 -2.29
CA GLY A 398 51.13 -26.66 -1.72
C GLY A 398 51.11 -27.27 -0.31
N LEU A 399 52.28 -27.62 0.23
CA LEU A 399 52.40 -28.14 1.60
C LEU A 399 52.09 -27.05 2.63
N PRO A 400 51.69 -27.41 3.86
CA PRO A 400 51.75 -26.51 5.01
C PRO A 400 53.03 -25.68 5.04
N ASN A 401 52.89 -24.36 5.20
CA ASN A 401 54.02 -23.47 5.40
C ASN A 401 54.48 -23.48 6.86
N ARG A 402 55.55 -22.73 7.14
CA ARG A 402 56.09 -22.58 8.49
C ARG A 402 55.03 -22.19 9.53
N SER A 403 54.08 -21.30 9.20
CA SER A 403 53.05 -20.85 10.14
C SER A 403 52.09 -21.99 10.53
N LEU A 404 51.54 -22.71 9.54
CA LEU A 404 50.64 -23.83 9.78
C LEU A 404 51.35 -25.02 10.45
N LEU A 405 52.64 -25.22 10.17
CA LEU A 405 53.44 -26.22 10.86
C LEU A 405 53.51 -25.93 12.37
N MET A 406 53.83 -24.69 12.78
CA MET A 406 53.93 -24.35 14.21
C MET A 406 52.62 -24.63 14.95
N ASP A 407 51.50 -24.19 14.38
CA ASP A 407 50.16 -24.44 14.92
C ASP A 407 49.88 -25.94 15.10
N ARG A 408 50.23 -26.76 14.09
CA ARG A 408 50.05 -28.22 14.17
C ARG A 408 50.95 -28.89 15.23
N ILE A 409 52.15 -28.37 15.46
CA ILE A 409 53.06 -28.87 16.51
C ILE A 409 52.51 -28.51 17.89
N ASP A 410 52.03 -27.28 18.08
CA ASP A 410 51.42 -26.85 19.33
C ASP A 410 50.18 -27.70 19.66
N GLN A 411 49.30 -27.93 18.68
CA GLN A 411 48.15 -28.83 18.81
C GLN A 411 48.57 -30.28 19.12
N ALA A 412 49.65 -30.78 18.51
CA ALA A 412 50.17 -32.12 18.79
C ALA A 412 50.73 -32.21 20.21
N ALA A 413 51.39 -31.18 20.72
CA ALA A 413 51.86 -31.12 22.11
C ALA A 413 50.71 -31.09 23.11
N GLU A 414 49.63 -30.34 22.84
CA GLU A 414 48.43 -30.36 23.69
C GLU A 414 47.72 -31.72 23.68
N ALA A 415 47.63 -32.38 22.52
CA ALA A 415 47.10 -33.73 22.42
C ALA A 415 47.98 -34.74 23.17
N ALA A 416 49.31 -34.68 22.98
CA ALA A 416 50.27 -35.56 23.63
C ALA A 416 50.23 -35.48 25.17
N LYS A 417 50.03 -34.28 25.72
CA LYS A 417 49.84 -34.07 27.16
C LYS A 417 48.59 -34.78 27.71
N ARG A 418 47.51 -34.83 26.93
CA ARG A 418 46.25 -35.48 27.32
C ARG A 418 46.33 -37.00 27.16
N ASP A 419 46.87 -37.45 26.04
CA ASP A 419 46.79 -38.86 25.62
C ASP A 419 48.02 -39.68 26.07
N GLN A 420 49.02 -39.03 26.67
CA GLN A 420 50.31 -39.62 27.07
C GLN A 420 51.05 -40.35 25.93
N LYS A 421 50.88 -39.87 24.69
CA LYS A 421 51.56 -40.35 23.49
C LYS A 421 52.45 -39.26 22.91
N GLY A 422 53.71 -39.57 22.69
CA GLY A 422 54.70 -38.70 22.08
C GLY A 422 54.52 -38.53 20.58
N PHE A 423 55.27 -37.58 20.03
CA PHE A 423 55.37 -37.35 18.59
C PHE A 423 56.83 -37.07 18.22
N ALA A 424 57.15 -37.23 16.94
CA ALA A 424 58.49 -36.98 16.41
C ALA A 424 58.47 -35.83 15.40
N LEU A 425 59.47 -34.96 15.47
CA LEU A 425 59.78 -33.98 14.43
C LEU A 425 61.02 -34.42 13.67
N LEU A 426 60.87 -34.53 12.36
CA LEU A 426 61.96 -34.78 11.42
C LEU A 426 62.23 -33.47 10.68
N PHE A 427 63.40 -32.88 10.89
CA PHE A 427 63.87 -31.72 10.15
C PHE A 427 64.79 -32.19 9.03
N LEU A 428 64.47 -31.85 7.79
CA LEU A 428 65.08 -32.39 6.58
C LEU A 428 65.64 -31.28 5.72
N ASP A 429 66.83 -31.48 5.16
CA ASP A 429 67.43 -30.62 4.15
C ASP A 429 67.99 -31.46 2.99
N LEU A 430 67.85 -30.93 1.77
CA LEU A 430 68.27 -31.61 0.56
C LEU A 430 69.76 -31.43 0.28
N ASP A 431 70.50 -32.52 0.41
CA ASP A 431 71.92 -32.55 0.11
C ASP A 431 72.17 -32.36 -1.40
N GLY A 432 72.94 -31.32 -1.74
CA GLY A 432 73.31 -31.04 -3.13
C GLY A 432 72.25 -30.28 -3.93
N PHE A 433 71.26 -29.66 -3.27
CA PHE A 433 70.25 -28.86 -3.96
C PHE A 433 70.81 -27.57 -4.59
N LYS A 434 71.69 -26.85 -3.89
CA LYS A 434 72.25 -25.58 -4.39
C LYS A 434 72.96 -25.71 -5.76
N PRO A 435 73.87 -26.68 -5.99
CA PRO A 435 74.45 -26.92 -7.31
C PRO A 435 73.41 -27.11 -8.43
N ILE A 436 72.25 -27.71 -8.14
CA ILE A 436 71.21 -27.90 -9.16
C ILE A 436 70.62 -26.55 -9.60
N ASN A 437 70.39 -25.63 -8.67
CA ASN A 437 69.95 -24.28 -9.01
C ASN A 437 71.02 -23.51 -9.77
N ASP A 438 72.29 -23.64 -9.37
CA ASP A 438 73.41 -22.93 -9.97
C ASP A 438 73.71 -23.42 -11.39
N ASP A 439 73.59 -24.74 -11.64
CA ASP A 439 73.94 -25.38 -12.92
C ASP A 439 72.76 -25.46 -13.92
N PHE A 440 71.52 -25.59 -13.43
CA PHE A 440 70.32 -25.84 -14.27
C PHE A 440 69.20 -24.81 -14.08
N GLY A 441 69.43 -23.79 -13.26
CA GLY A 441 68.50 -22.70 -13.00
C GLY A 441 67.39 -23.02 -12.00
N HIS A 442 66.77 -21.97 -11.46
CA HIS A 442 65.74 -22.08 -10.42
C HIS A 442 64.51 -22.89 -10.85
N HIS A 443 64.14 -22.90 -12.14
CA HIS A 443 63.03 -23.72 -12.63
C HIS A 443 63.27 -25.24 -12.48
N ALA A 444 64.52 -25.69 -12.62
CA ALA A 444 64.87 -27.08 -12.38
C ALA A 444 64.77 -27.42 -10.89
N GLY A 445 65.28 -26.54 -10.02
CA GLY A 445 65.14 -26.67 -8.56
C GLY A 445 63.68 -26.66 -8.10
N ASP A 446 62.83 -25.79 -8.66
CA ASP A 446 61.42 -25.71 -8.33
C ASP A 446 60.66 -27.02 -8.65
N ARG A 447 60.93 -27.61 -9.81
CA ARG A 447 60.35 -28.92 -10.19
C ARG A 447 60.88 -30.05 -9.30
N LEU A 448 62.16 -29.99 -8.96
CA LEU A 448 62.74 -30.94 -8.01
C LEU A 448 62.03 -30.86 -6.66
N LEU A 449 61.85 -29.66 -6.11
CA LEU A 449 61.15 -29.43 -4.84
C LEU A 449 59.70 -29.94 -4.86
N LYS A 450 58.97 -29.73 -5.98
CA LYS A 450 57.63 -30.29 -6.17
C LYS A 450 57.61 -31.81 -6.15
N GLU A 451 58.57 -32.45 -6.83
CA GLU A 451 58.67 -33.91 -6.84
C GLU A 451 59.07 -34.47 -5.48
N ILE A 452 60.00 -33.82 -4.76
CA ILE A 452 60.34 -34.19 -3.39
C ILE A 452 59.12 -34.05 -2.47
N ALA A 453 58.39 -32.94 -2.54
CA ALA A 453 57.16 -32.75 -1.76
C ALA A 453 56.16 -33.89 -2.00
N ARG A 454 55.97 -34.29 -3.27
CA ARG A 454 55.11 -35.42 -3.64
C ARG A 454 55.58 -36.73 -3.01
N ARG A 455 56.89 -37.02 -3.05
CA ARG A 455 57.47 -38.24 -2.46
C ARG A 455 57.31 -38.27 -0.94
N LEU A 456 57.54 -37.13 -0.27
CA LEU A 456 57.38 -37.00 1.17
C LEU A 456 55.93 -37.28 1.60
N VAL A 457 54.95 -36.67 0.92
CA VAL A 457 53.52 -36.87 1.21
C VAL A 457 53.11 -38.32 0.97
N ALA A 458 53.55 -38.94 -0.13
CA ALA A 458 53.21 -40.32 -0.45
C ALA A 458 53.72 -41.35 0.57
N ARG A 459 54.74 -41.00 1.37
CA ARG A 459 55.31 -41.89 2.38
C ARG A 459 54.68 -41.75 3.76
N CYS A 460 54.13 -40.57 4.04
CA CYS A 460 53.54 -40.21 5.32
C CYS A 460 52.08 -40.65 5.39
N ARG A 461 51.54 -40.82 6.61
CA ARG A 461 50.12 -41.13 6.82
C ARG A 461 49.30 -39.85 6.78
N ASP A 462 47.99 -39.97 6.58
CA ASP A 462 47.06 -38.82 6.64
C ASP A 462 47.09 -38.09 8.01
N SER A 463 47.47 -38.80 9.09
CA SER A 463 47.64 -38.22 10.42
C SER A 463 48.92 -37.39 10.59
N ASP A 464 49.90 -37.59 9.71
CA ASP A 464 51.19 -36.92 9.76
C ASP A 464 51.09 -35.58 9.02
N THR A 465 52.04 -34.69 9.28
CA THR A 465 52.10 -33.40 8.60
C THR A 465 53.45 -33.23 7.94
N VAL A 466 53.45 -33.05 6.62
CA VAL A 466 54.64 -32.66 5.85
C VAL A 466 54.53 -31.17 5.56
N ALA A 467 55.53 -30.39 5.95
CA ALA A 467 55.58 -28.95 5.73
C ALA A 467 56.87 -28.55 5.00
N ARG A 468 56.80 -27.50 4.19
CA ARG A 468 58.02 -26.85 3.68
C ARG A 468 58.36 -25.69 4.62
N TYR A 469 59.52 -25.78 5.24
CA TYR A 469 59.93 -24.82 6.27
C TYR A 469 60.57 -23.57 5.67
N GLY A 470 61.33 -23.74 4.59
CA GLY A 470 61.92 -22.68 3.78
C GLY A 470 62.92 -23.25 2.78
N GLY A 471 63.14 -22.62 1.63
CA GLY A 471 64.14 -23.06 0.65
C GLY A 471 64.01 -24.55 0.28
N ASP A 472 65.02 -25.34 0.60
CA ASP A 472 65.13 -26.79 0.43
C ASP A 472 64.91 -27.58 1.73
N GLU A 473 64.42 -26.93 2.78
CA GLU A 473 64.13 -27.49 4.08
C GLU A 473 62.67 -27.93 4.21
N PHE A 474 62.46 -29.15 4.70
CA PHE A 474 61.16 -29.73 4.99
C PHE A 474 61.10 -30.18 6.45
N VAL A 475 59.92 -30.09 7.06
CA VAL A 475 59.68 -30.61 8.41
C VAL A 475 58.51 -31.57 8.37
N ILE A 476 58.68 -32.72 9.00
CA ILE A 476 57.64 -33.74 9.11
C ILE A 476 57.32 -33.96 10.58
N LEU A 477 56.05 -33.81 10.92
CA LEU A 477 55.48 -34.14 12.23
C LEU A 477 54.81 -35.51 12.13
N LEU A 478 55.42 -36.50 12.79
CA LEU A 478 54.88 -37.85 12.91
C LEU A 478 54.11 -37.98 14.23
N ARG A 479 52.80 -38.23 14.15
CA ARG A 479 51.95 -38.39 15.34
C ARG A 479 52.03 -39.82 15.89
N ASN A 480 51.88 -39.98 17.21
CA ASN A 480 51.93 -41.27 17.91
C ASN A 480 53.27 -42.00 17.68
N ALA A 481 54.37 -41.31 17.94
CA ALA A 481 55.72 -41.75 17.61
C ALA A 481 56.55 -42.00 18.88
N ASP A 482 56.16 -43.02 19.65
CA ASP A 482 56.80 -43.38 20.92
C ASP A 482 58.02 -44.31 20.74
N ASP A 483 58.11 -45.02 19.62
CA ASP A 483 59.19 -45.96 19.32
C ASP A 483 60.26 -45.33 18.42
N MET A 484 61.47 -45.16 18.97
CA MET A 484 62.62 -44.65 18.23
C MET A 484 62.97 -45.49 17.02
N SER A 485 62.85 -46.82 17.09
CA SER A 485 63.18 -47.71 15.98
C SER A 485 62.22 -47.48 14.80
N ALA A 486 60.93 -47.29 15.09
CA ALA A 486 59.93 -46.99 14.09
C ALA A 486 60.16 -45.62 13.43
N VAL A 487 60.52 -44.61 14.22
CA VAL A 487 60.83 -43.26 13.71
C VAL A 487 62.08 -43.27 12.82
N SER A 488 63.14 -43.97 13.24
CA SER A 488 64.34 -44.16 12.42
C SER A 488 64.05 -44.89 11.11
N ALA A 489 63.22 -45.93 11.13
CA ALA A 489 62.83 -46.65 9.91
C ALA A 489 62.04 -45.75 8.92
N VAL A 490 61.20 -44.84 9.43
CA VAL A 490 60.53 -43.84 8.59
C VAL A 490 61.56 -42.88 7.99
N ALA A 491 62.50 -42.38 8.78
CA ALA A 491 63.55 -41.47 8.30
C ALA A 491 64.45 -42.12 7.24
N GLU A 492 64.88 -43.36 7.43
CA GLU A 492 65.67 -44.13 6.45
C GLU A 492 64.91 -44.31 5.13
N SER A 493 63.64 -44.67 5.22
CA SER A 493 62.79 -44.85 4.05
C SER A 493 62.57 -43.54 3.28
N LEU A 494 62.44 -42.40 3.98
CA LEU A 494 62.36 -41.09 3.35
C LEU A 494 63.66 -40.72 2.63
N ILE A 495 64.83 -40.98 3.24
CA ILE A 495 66.14 -40.72 2.63
C ILE A 495 66.32 -41.53 1.35
N GLU A 496 65.94 -42.81 1.36
CA GLU A 496 66.02 -43.68 0.19
C GLU A 496 65.11 -43.19 -0.95
N GLN A 497 63.88 -42.79 -0.63
CA GLN A 497 62.93 -42.28 -1.62
C GLN A 497 63.36 -40.93 -2.21
N ILE A 498 63.93 -40.04 -1.41
CA ILE A 498 64.48 -38.76 -1.89
C ILE A 498 65.71 -39.02 -2.76
N GLY A 499 66.55 -39.98 -2.37
CA GLY A 499 67.77 -40.38 -3.08
C GLY A 499 67.55 -41.02 -4.45
N SER A 500 66.31 -41.37 -4.77
CA SER A 500 65.94 -41.91 -6.08
C SER A 500 66.07 -40.84 -7.16
N PRO A 501 66.66 -41.12 -8.33
CA PRO A 501 66.81 -40.12 -9.38
C PRO A 501 65.49 -39.47 -9.83
N VAL A 502 65.56 -38.20 -10.23
CA VAL A 502 64.42 -37.42 -10.76
C VAL A 502 64.79 -36.94 -12.16
N THR A 503 63.97 -37.25 -13.16
CA THR A 503 64.15 -36.73 -14.52
C THR A 503 63.48 -35.37 -14.64
N ILE A 504 64.25 -34.34 -14.98
CA ILE A 504 63.78 -32.96 -15.23
C ILE A 504 64.37 -32.51 -16.56
N ASP A 505 63.54 -32.12 -17.53
CA ASP A 505 63.96 -31.76 -18.90
C ASP A 505 64.95 -32.76 -19.53
N ASP A 506 64.62 -34.05 -19.45
CA ASP A 506 65.43 -35.17 -19.96
C ASP A 506 66.83 -35.33 -19.31
N VAL A 507 67.12 -34.58 -18.24
CA VAL A 507 68.33 -34.71 -17.42
C VAL A 507 68.00 -35.43 -16.12
N LEU A 508 68.85 -36.39 -15.76
CA LEU A 508 68.70 -37.16 -14.53
C LEU A 508 69.41 -36.45 -13.36
N HIS A 509 68.63 -35.95 -12.41
CA HIS A 509 69.13 -35.33 -11.18
C HIS A 509 69.09 -36.29 -10.00
N LYS A 510 70.09 -36.20 -9.13
CA LYS A 510 70.16 -36.96 -7.88
C LYS A 510 70.53 -36.04 -6.73
N VAL A 511 69.69 -36.02 -5.70
CA VAL A 511 69.93 -35.33 -4.43
C VAL A 511 69.97 -36.34 -3.29
N GLY A 512 70.65 -36.00 -2.20
CA GLY A 512 70.52 -36.71 -0.93
C GLY A 512 69.58 -35.98 0.01
N ALA A 513 69.37 -36.54 1.20
CA ALA A 513 68.69 -35.85 2.28
C ALA A 513 69.39 -36.13 3.60
N SER A 514 69.62 -35.07 4.37
CA SER A 514 70.07 -35.17 5.76
C SER A 514 68.88 -34.87 6.66
N ILE A 515 68.61 -35.77 7.62
CA ILE A 515 67.44 -35.67 8.52
C ILE A 515 67.89 -35.61 9.97
N GLY A 516 67.39 -34.64 10.72
CA GLY A 516 67.52 -34.56 12.18
C GLY A 516 66.21 -34.88 12.87
N ILE A 517 66.25 -35.61 13.98
CA ILE A 517 65.06 -36.13 14.65
C ILE A 517 65.01 -35.64 16.10
N ALA A 518 63.90 -34.99 16.48
CA ALA A 518 63.59 -34.63 17.87
C ALA A 518 62.27 -35.29 18.32
N LEU A 519 62.22 -35.78 19.56
CA LEU A 519 61.06 -36.47 20.11
C LEU A 519 60.43 -35.62 21.22
N TYR A 520 59.12 -35.48 21.21
CA TYR A 520 58.39 -34.90 22.32
C TYR A 520 57.94 -35.98 23.30
N PRO A 521 58.11 -35.79 24.63
CA PRO A 521 58.72 -34.63 25.31
C PRO A 521 60.24 -34.74 25.53
N GLN A 522 60.87 -35.85 25.14
CA GLN A 522 62.25 -36.20 25.52
C GLN A 522 63.30 -35.16 25.11
N HIS A 523 63.16 -34.59 23.92
CA HIS A 523 64.10 -33.63 23.32
C HIS A 523 63.56 -32.19 23.37
N GLY A 524 62.52 -31.90 24.15
CA GLY A 524 62.00 -30.55 24.32
C GLY A 524 60.50 -30.49 24.63
N ASN A 525 60.09 -29.45 25.37
CA ASN A 525 58.70 -29.24 25.78
C ASN A 525 57.99 -28.09 25.06
N SER A 526 58.66 -27.46 24.09
CA SER A 526 58.11 -26.37 23.29
C SER A 526 58.47 -26.55 21.82
N THR A 527 57.63 -26.02 20.93
CA THR A 527 57.80 -26.08 19.47
C THR A 527 59.16 -25.52 19.04
N SER A 528 59.59 -24.40 19.62
CA SER A 528 60.90 -23.79 19.30
C SER A 528 62.07 -24.65 19.75
N THR A 529 61.99 -25.29 20.93
CA THR A 529 63.04 -26.20 21.42
C THR A 529 63.16 -27.44 20.55
N LEU A 530 62.03 -28.07 20.21
CA LEU A 530 62.04 -29.29 19.39
C LEU A 530 62.58 -29.05 17.99
N LEU A 531 62.15 -27.95 17.33
CA LEU A 531 62.65 -27.60 16.00
C LEU A 531 64.15 -27.29 16.02
N LYS A 532 64.62 -26.52 17.01
CA LYS A 532 66.05 -26.24 17.18
C LYS A 532 66.86 -27.52 17.34
N ASN A 533 66.38 -28.45 18.17
CA ASN A 533 67.08 -29.70 18.45
C ASN A 533 67.05 -30.65 17.24
N ALA A 534 65.96 -30.67 16.48
CA ALA A 534 65.88 -31.41 15.22
C ALA A 534 66.83 -30.81 14.17
N ASP A 535 66.89 -29.49 14.04
CA ASP A 535 67.83 -28.78 13.15
C ASP A 535 69.31 -29.07 13.52
N GLU A 536 69.64 -29.01 14.81
CA GLU A 536 71.00 -29.36 15.29
C GLU A 536 71.37 -30.81 14.96
N ALA A 537 70.44 -31.75 15.15
CA ALA A 537 70.65 -33.14 14.77
C ALA A 537 70.83 -33.31 13.26
N MET A 538 70.10 -32.55 12.45
CA MET A 538 70.23 -32.55 10.99
C MET A 538 71.62 -32.05 10.56
N TYR A 539 72.12 -30.99 11.22
CA TYR A 539 73.48 -30.49 10.97
C TYR A 539 74.54 -31.55 11.32
N GLN A 540 74.36 -32.30 12.41
CA GLN A 540 75.23 -33.43 12.75
C GLN A 540 75.16 -34.54 11.69
N ALA A 541 73.99 -34.80 11.10
CA ALA A 541 73.84 -35.75 9.99
C ALA A 541 74.64 -35.31 8.75
N LYS A 542 74.59 -34.02 8.40
CA LYS A 542 75.39 -33.43 7.32
C LYS A 542 76.89 -33.60 7.58
N ALA A 543 77.36 -33.26 8.78
CA ALA A 543 78.77 -33.37 9.17
C ALA A 543 79.28 -34.82 9.17
N ALA A 544 78.41 -35.79 9.49
CA ALA A 544 78.73 -37.21 9.49
C ALA A 544 78.73 -37.87 8.09
N GLY A 545 78.68 -37.08 7.01
CA GLY A 545 78.82 -37.57 5.64
C GLY A 545 77.53 -37.59 4.81
N ARG A 546 76.51 -36.81 5.20
CA ARG A 546 75.24 -36.61 4.45
C ARG A 546 74.42 -37.89 4.21
N SER A 547 73.25 -37.77 3.58
CA SER A 547 72.37 -38.89 3.19
C SER A 547 72.07 -39.86 4.34
N ARG A 548 71.79 -39.33 5.53
CA ARG A 548 71.56 -40.09 6.76
C ARG A 548 70.67 -39.33 7.71
N HIS A 549 70.15 -40.04 8.71
CA HIS A 549 69.45 -39.41 9.82
C HIS A 549 70.32 -39.39 11.08
N LYS A 550 70.04 -38.43 11.97
CA LYS A 550 70.58 -38.38 13.34
C LYS A 550 69.45 -38.03 14.29
N ILE A 551 69.42 -38.73 15.42
CA ILE A 551 68.54 -38.38 16.54
C ILE A 551 69.27 -37.37 17.41
N TYR A 552 68.57 -36.33 17.86
CA TYR A 552 69.12 -35.36 18.77
C TYR A 552 69.62 -36.05 20.05
N THR A 553 70.85 -35.75 20.42
CA THR A 553 71.43 -36.14 21.70
C THR A 553 71.97 -34.87 22.34
N ALA A 554 71.54 -34.58 23.56
CA ALA A 554 72.13 -33.48 24.31
C ALA A 554 73.60 -33.82 24.55
N LEU A 555 74.52 -32.96 24.05
CA LEU A 555 75.93 -33.07 24.41
C LEU A 555 76.03 -32.95 25.94
N ALA A 556 76.54 -34.00 26.57
CA ALA A 556 76.79 -34.05 28.00
C ALA A 556 77.92 -33.09 28.41
#